data_AF-A0AAE0AIL4-F1
#
_entry.id   AF-A0AAE0AIL4-F1
#
_cell.length_a   1.000
_cell.length_b   1.000
_cell.length_c   1.000
_cell.angle_alpha   90.00
_cell.angle_beta   90.00
_cell.angle_gamma   90.00
#
_symmetry.space_group_name_H-M   'P 1'
#
loop_
_entity.id
_entity.type
_entity.pdbx_description
1 polymer ?
#
loop_
_entity_poly.entity_id
_entity_poly.type
_entity_poly.pdbx_seq_one_letter_code
_entity_poly.pdbx_strand_id
1 'polypeptide(L)' 'MESKGGRIRIGVVIRDFGSVMASCCQVIGVRYDAKAAEMVAIYRGLQFSIDCGLAPCVIESVAAVC' A
#
# COMPACT_ATOMS: atom_id res chain seq x y z
N MET A 1 -0.29 5.92 -31.50
CA MET A 1 -0.37 4.75 -30.61
C MET A 1 -0.25 5.24 -29.18
N GLU A 2 -1.34 5.23 -28.42
CA GLU A 2 -1.33 5.66 -27.01
C GLU A 2 -0.54 4.68 -26.14
N SER A 3 0.51 5.18 -25.52
CA SER A 3 1.22 4.51 -24.43
C SER A 3 0.28 4.41 -23.23
N LYS A 4 -0.42 3.27 -23.03
CA LYS A 4 -1.17 3.01 -21.79
C LYS A 4 -0.21 3.11 -20.59
N GLY A 5 -0.15 4.26 -19.94
CA GLY A 5 0.64 4.49 -18.73
C GLY A 5 0.08 3.58 -17.63
N GLY A 6 0.91 2.67 -17.11
CA GLY A 6 0.53 1.79 -16.01
C GLY A 6 0.35 2.62 -14.76
N ARG A 7 -0.83 2.57 -14.15
CA ARG A 7 -1.14 3.24 -12.89
C ARG A 7 -1.40 2.17 -11.84
N ILE A 8 -0.74 2.30 -10.69
CA ILE A 8 -0.95 1.40 -9.54
C ILE A 8 -1.72 2.15 -8.48
N ARG A 9 -2.66 1.45 -7.84
CA ARG A 9 -3.39 1.94 -6.68
C ARG A 9 -2.98 1.12 -5.47
N ILE A 10 -2.58 1.80 -4.40
CA ILE A 10 -2.21 1.20 -3.12
C ILE A 10 -3.28 1.57 -2.12
N GLY A 11 -3.79 0.59 -1.39
CA GLY A 11 -4.64 0.78 -0.23
C GLY A 11 -3.93 0.24 1.01
N VAL A 12 -3.93 1.00 2.09
CA VAL A 12 -3.39 0.58 3.39
C VAL A 12 -4.50 0.71 4.43
N VAL A 13 -4.65 -0.32 5.27
CA VAL A 13 -5.59 -0.32 6.40
C VAL A 13 -4.83 -0.81 7.62
N ILE A 14 -4.86 -0.05 8.71
CA ILE A 14 -4.31 -0.42 10.01
C ILE A 14 -5.49 -0.78 10.90
N ARG A 15 -5.46 -1.98 11.48
CA ARG A 15 -6.55 -2.52 12.32
C ARG A 15 -6.03 -2.94 13.68
N ASP A 16 -6.90 -2.84 14.68
CA ASP A 16 -6.71 -3.39 16.02
C ASP A 16 -7.99 -4.11 16.47
N PHE A 17 -7.88 -5.39 16.85
CA PHE A 17 -9.01 -6.27 17.22
C PHE A 17 -10.25 -6.19 16.30
N GLY A 18 -10.04 -6.04 14.99
CA GLY A 18 -11.11 -5.95 13.99
C GLY A 18 -11.67 -4.53 13.76
N SER A 19 -11.25 -3.54 14.56
CA SER A 19 -11.56 -2.13 14.33
C SER A 19 -10.52 -1.48 13.41
N VAL A 20 -10.95 -0.58 12.52
CA VAL A 20 -10.03 0.19 11.66
C VAL A 20 -9.55 1.41 12.43
N MET A 21 -8.26 1.49 12.67
CA MET A 21 -7.62 2.61 13.37
C MET A 21 -7.25 3.73 12.39
N ALA A 22 -6.78 3.36 11.19
CA ALA A 22 -6.42 4.30 10.14
C ALA A 22 -6.47 3.62 8.76
N SER A 23 -6.70 4.39 7.71
CA SER A 23 -6.62 3.90 6.33
C SER A 23 -6.23 5.00 5.37
N CYS A 24 -5.51 4.64 4.29
CA CYS A 24 -5.24 5.56 3.19
C CYS A 24 -5.25 4.85 1.84
N CYS A 25 -5.45 5.64 0.77
CA CYS A 25 -5.28 5.20 -0.60
C CYS A 25 -4.34 6.14 -1.35
N GLN A 26 -3.43 5.58 -2.15
CA GLN A 26 -2.45 6.34 -2.93
C GLN A 26 -2.43 5.83 -4.37
N VAL A 27 -2.30 6.75 -5.33
CA VAL A 27 -2.11 6.40 -6.75
C VAL A 27 -0.70 6.76 -7.13
N ILE A 28 0.04 5.78 -7.66
CA ILE A 28 1.40 6.01 -8.13
C ILE A 28 1.42 5.90 -9.66
N GLY A 29 1.80 7.00 -10.31
CA GLY A 29 1.88 7.15 -11.76
C GLY A 29 3.18 6.60 -12.36
N VAL A 30 3.58 5.39 -11.98
CA VAL A 30 4.74 4.70 -12.55
C VAL A 30 4.39 3.26 -12.92
N ARG A 31 5.06 2.76 -13.96
CA ARG A 31 5.00 1.36 -14.37
C ARG A 31 5.91 0.53 -13.46
N TYR A 32 5.40 0.07 -12.32
CA TYR A 32 6.04 -1.02 -11.59
C TYR A 32 5.56 -2.38 -12.09
N ASP A 33 6.43 -3.37 -12.04
CA ASP A 33 5.99 -4.76 -12.02
C ASP A 33 5.27 -5.09 -10.69
N ALA A 34 4.61 -6.24 -10.61
CA ALA A 34 3.82 -6.62 -9.45
C ALA A 34 4.65 -6.66 -8.14
N LYS A 35 5.91 -7.11 -8.21
CA LYS A 35 6.78 -7.24 -7.02
C LYS A 35 7.24 -5.87 -6.53
N ALA A 36 7.64 -5.00 -7.44
CA ALA A 36 8.01 -3.62 -7.10
C ALA A 36 6.79 -2.83 -6.57
N ALA A 37 5.61 -3.06 -7.12
CA ALA A 37 4.36 -2.47 -6.62
C ALA A 37 4.07 -2.89 -5.17
N GLU A 38 4.22 -4.18 -4.87
CA GLU A 38 4.04 -4.73 -3.53
C GLU A 38 5.07 -4.18 -2.53
N MET A 39 6.35 -4.12 -2.90
CA MET A 39 7.38 -3.53 -2.03
C MET A 39 7.09 -2.06 -1.71
N VAL A 40 6.63 -1.29 -2.69
CA VAL A 40 6.24 0.12 -2.46
C VAL A 40 5.00 0.20 -1.57
N ALA A 41 4.02 -0.70 -1.73
CA ALA A 41 2.86 -0.75 -0.84
C ALA A 41 3.26 -1.04 0.62
N ILE A 42 4.16 -1.99 0.85
CA ILE A 42 4.71 -2.30 2.18
C ILE A 42 5.44 -1.08 2.77
N TYR A 43 6.35 -0.47 2.00
CA TYR A 43 7.10 0.70 2.44
C TYR A 43 6.18 1.88 2.80
N ARG A 44 5.18 2.16 1.94
CA ARG A 44 4.20 3.23 2.19
C ARG A 44 3.30 2.91 3.39
N GLY A 45 2.94 1.65 3.60
CA GLY A 45 2.19 1.21 4.76
C GLY A 45 2.95 1.39 6.08
N LEU A 46 4.25 1.06 6.08
CA LEU A 46 5.15 1.31 7.20
C LEU A 46 5.29 2.79 7.53
N GLN A 47 5.53 3.62 6.52
CA GLN A 47 5.61 5.07 6.74
C GLN A 47 4.29 5.60 7.31
N PHE A 48 3.15 5.16 6.76
CA PHE A 48 1.83 5.58 7.23
C PHE A 48 1.57 5.15 8.68
N SER A 49 1.99 3.96 9.10
CA SER A 49 1.82 3.53 10.50
C SER A 49 2.64 4.37 11.47
N ILE A 50 3.85 4.77 11.08
CA ILE A 50 4.68 5.71 11.86
C ILE A 50 4.02 7.09 11.92
N ASP A 51 3.57 7.62 10.79
CA ASP A 51 2.94 8.94 10.70
C ASP A 51 1.65 9.04 11.54
N CYS A 52 0.91 7.93 11.66
CA CYS A 52 -0.28 7.85 12.51
C CYS A 52 0.03 7.58 14.00
N GLY A 53 1.29 7.35 14.39
CA GLY A 53 1.64 6.95 15.76
C GLY A 53 1.14 5.56 16.14
N LEU A 54 0.90 4.68 15.15
CA LEU A 54 0.38 3.32 15.31
C LEU A 54 1.46 2.25 15.17
N ALA A 55 2.74 2.65 15.14
CA ALA A 55 3.87 1.73 15.23
C ALA A 55 4.14 1.37 16.71
N PRO A 56 4.56 0.12 17.02
CA PRO A 56 4.82 -0.98 16.10
C PRO A 56 3.55 -1.69 15.60
N CYS A 57 3.59 -2.27 14.40
CA CYS A 57 2.47 -3.01 13.81
C CYS A 57 2.95 -4.26 13.04
N VAL A 58 2.07 -5.25 12.86
CA VAL A 58 2.31 -6.42 11.99
C VAL A 58 1.84 -6.09 10.58
N ILE A 59 2.64 -6.43 9.56
CA ILE A 59 2.29 -6.22 8.15
C ILE A 59 1.69 -7.50 7.59
N GLU A 60 0.51 -7.38 7.01
CA GLU A 60 -0.11 -8.39 6.17
C GLU A 60 -0.16 -7.86 4.73
N SER A 61 0.54 -8.52 3.81
CA SER A 61 0.50 -8.22 2.37
C SER A 61 0.11 -9.47 1.60
N VAL A 62 -0.80 -9.32 0.63
CA VAL A 62 -1.12 -10.36 -0.34
C VAL A 62 -0.91 -9.76 -1.72
N ALA A 63 0.06 -10.29 -2.47
CA ALA A 63 0.21 -9.97 -3.87
C ALA A 63 -1.06 -10.39 -4.63
N ALA A 64 -1.94 -9.43 -4.93
CA ALA A 64 -3.00 -9.65 -5.89
C ALA A 64 -2.38 -9.73 -7.28
N VAL A 65 -2.05 -10.94 -7.72
CA VAL A 65 -1.69 -11.22 -9.11
C VAL A 65 -2.98 -11.12 -9.92
N CYS A 66 -3.18 -10.01 -10.62
CA CYS A 66 -4.24 -9.82 -11.60
C CYS A 66 -3.67 -9.95 -13.02
#